data_AF-A0A955VH63-F1
#
_entry.id   AF-A0A955VH63-F1
#
_cell.length_a   1.000
_cell.length_b   1.000
_cell.length_c   1.000
_cell.angle_alpha   90.00
_cell.angle_beta   90.00
_cell.angle_gamma   90.00
#
_symmetry.space_group_name_H-M   'P 1'
#
loop_
_entity.id
_entity.type
_entity.pdbx_description
1 polymer ?
#
loop_
_entity_poly.entity_id
_entity_poly.type
_entity_poly.pdbx_seq_one_letter_code
_entity_poly.pdbx_strand_id
1 'polypeptide(L)'
;MRATQAVPGDARTAARGRAVLGALLLLLCAGCGGSSATSDATTGDQTGVTDLSTADQLGTSDAVSDLGGMGDTSSPDGGGPACYGPDSEYPTFDRQCGSDAECAIGLHATSCCGSMYAMGIRTSEKGRFDALEPICQAQLPLCGCFSESLELDDGTTTIDQSNAVQVECRNQLCTTFLP
;
A
#
# COMPACT_ATOMS: atom_id res chain seq x y z
N MET A 1 36.34 -15.96 -26.59
CA MET A 1 36.46 -14.56 -27.05
C MET A 1 35.05 -14.03 -27.27
N ARG A 2 34.44 -13.39 -26.26
CA ARG A 2 33.09 -12.82 -26.36
C ARG A 2 33.23 -11.30 -26.44
N ALA A 3 32.71 -10.72 -27.51
CA ALA A 3 32.74 -9.30 -27.78
C ALA A 3 31.74 -8.58 -26.88
N THR A 4 32.24 -7.69 -26.03
CA THR A 4 31.46 -6.75 -25.24
C THR A 4 30.89 -5.69 -26.18
N GLN A 5 29.57 -5.68 -26.39
CA GLN A 5 28.91 -4.60 -27.12
C GLN A 5 28.57 -3.48 -26.14
N ALA A 6 29.15 -2.30 -26.39
CA ALA A 6 28.88 -1.07 -25.68
C ALA A 6 27.50 -0.52 -26.10
N VAL A 7 26.63 -0.25 -25.13
CA VAL A 7 25.35 0.42 -25.36
C VAL A 7 25.61 1.93 -25.43
N PRO A 8 25.23 2.63 -26.51
CA PRO A 8 25.33 4.07 -26.59
C PRO A 8 24.31 4.73 -25.65
N GLY A 9 24.81 5.60 -24.76
CA GLY A 9 23.98 6.39 -23.86
C GLY A 9 23.21 7.47 -24.63
N ASP A 10 21.90 7.51 -24.43
CA ASP A 10 21.05 8.61 -24.86
C ASP A 10 21.28 9.83 -23.97
N ALA A 11 22.14 10.71 -24.45
CA ALA A 11 22.23 12.08 -24.00
C ALA A 11 21.12 12.90 -24.66
N ARG A 12 20.32 13.59 -23.81
CA ARG A 12 19.46 14.80 -24.03
C ARG A 12 18.05 14.49 -23.51
N THR A 13 17.64 15.08 -22.37
CA THR A 13 17.06 16.42 -22.44
C THR A 13 17.30 17.18 -21.12
N ALA A 14 18.20 18.16 -21.20
CA ALA A 14 18.28 19.26 -20.26
C ALA A 14 17.26 20.33 -20.68
N ALA A 15 16.32 20.67 -19.80
CA ALA A 15 15.62 21.95 -19.87
C ALA A 15 15.06 22.40 -18.52
N ARG A 16 15.79 23.35 -17.90
CA ARG A 16 15.29 24.53 -17.15
C ARG A 16 14.49 24.23 -15.86
N GLY A 17 15.02 24.41 -14.66
CA GLY A 17 15.67 25.63 -14.17
C GLY A 17 14.62 26.62 -13.65
N ARG A 18 14.32 26.56 -12.35
CA ARG A 18 13.88 27.72 -11.55
C ARG A 18 14.34 27.55 -10.10
N ALA A 19 15.49 28.15 -9.83
CA ALA A 19 15.88 28.55 -8.50
C ALA A 19 14.84 29.52 -7.93
N VAL A 20 14.32 29.23 -6.74
CA VAL A 20 13.75 30.25 -5.86
C VAL A 20 14.59 30.23 -4.60
N LEU A 21 15.72 30.93 -4.71
CA LEU A 21 16.56 31.30 -3.59
C LEU A 21 16.06 32.65 -3.08
N GLY A 22 15.71 32.71 -1.79
CA GLY A 22 15.80 33.94 -1.00
C GLY A 22 14.53 34.76 -0.85
N ALA A 23 13.86 34.59 0.29
CA ALA A 23 13.38 35.72 1.08
C ALA A 23 13.24 35.30 2.54
N LEU A 24 14.35 35.42 3.25
CA LEU A 24 14.39 35.64 4.68
C LEU A 24 13.55 36.89 4.99
N LEU A 25 12.32 36.72 5.48
CA LEU A 25 11.54 37.80 6.08
C LEU A 25 11.14 37.40 7.50
N LEU A 26 11.95 37.88 8.45
CA LEU A 26 11.55 38.10 9.82
C LEU A 26 10.30 38.99 9.84
N LEU A 27 9.14 38.42 10.19
CA LEU A 27 8.04 39.22 10.72
C LEU A 27 7.49 38.57 11.98
N LEU A 28 7.81 39.20 13.11
CA LEU A 28 7.10 39.12 14.37
C LEU A 28 5.60 39.37 14.12
N CYS A 29 4.77 38.36 14.38
CA CYS A 29 3.39 38.58 14.85
C CYS A 29 3.29 38.01 16.27
N ALA A 30 3.49 38.91 17.23
CA ALA A 30 3.10 38.70 18.61
C ALA A 30 1.57 38.84 18.74
N GLY A 31 0.91 37.82 19.28
CA GLY A 31 -0.52 37.79 19.66
C GLY A 31 -1.48 37.50 18.50
N CYS A 32 -2.49 36.64 18.58
CA CYS A 32 -3.17 35.91 19.66
C CYS A 32 -3.78 34.62 19.02
N GLY A 33 -3.75 33.45 19.66
CA GLY A 33 -4.85 32.95 20.48
C GLY A 33 -5.74 31.95 19.71
N GLY A 34 -5.57 30.64 19.94
CA GLY A 34 -6.44 29.58 19.38
C GLY A 34 -6.09 28.19 19.90
N SER A 35 -6.75 27.80 20.99
CA SER A 35 -6.64 26.59 21.83
C SER A 35 -6.68 25.25 21.07
N SER A 36 -5.74 24.32 21.31
CA SER A 36 -5.80 23.18 22.26
C SER A 36 -6.74 22.03 21.88
N ALA A 37 -6.11 20.87 21.70
CA ALA A 37 -6.54 19.46 21.69
C ALA A 37 -7.94 19.08 22.22
N THR A 38 -8.48 17.99 21.66
CA THR A 38 -9.03 16.86 22.45
C THR A 38 -8.85 15.52 21.74
N SER A 39 -8.29 14.57 22.48
CA SER A 39 -8.42 13.13 22.32
C SER A 39 -9.88 12.73 22.48
N ASP A 40 -10.35 11.71 21.77
CA ASP A 40 -11.59 11.02 22.14
C ASP A 40 -11.32 9.52 22.22
N ALA A 41 -11.42 9.03 23.46
CA ALA A 41 -11.39 7.64 23.84
C ALA A 41 -12.84 7.19 24.01
N THR A 42 -13.29 6.22 23.22
CA THR A 42 -14.64 5.67 23.37
C THR A 42 -14.57 4.35 24.13
N THR A 43 -14.75 4.43 25.45
CA THR A 43 -15.09 3.32 26.35
C THR A 43 -16.39 3.67 27.08
N GLY A 44 -17.37 2.76 27.03
CA GLY A 44 -18.63 2.80 27.81
C GLY A 44 -19.81 2.44 26.89
N ASP A 45 -20.35 1.22 26.93
CA ASP A 45 -21.32 0.72 27.94
C ASP A 45 -22.38 1.75 28.30
N GLN A 46 -23.60 1.62 27.74
CA GLN A 46 -24.87 1.86 28.44
C GLN A 46 -25.97 0.97 27.87
N THR A 47 -26.45 0.12 28.77
CA THR A 47 -27.79 -0.44 28.84
C THR A 47 -28.83 0.68 28.82
N GLY A 48 -29.91 0.54 28.03
CA GLY A 48 -30.98 1.52 27.99
C GLY A 48 -32.07 1.21 26.98
N VAL A 49 -32.93 0.24 27.29
CA VAL A 49 -34.19 0.00 26.59
C VAL A 49 -35.15 1.18 26.82
N THR A 50 -35.67 1.76 25.74
CA THR A 50 -36.96 2.47 25.80
C THR A 50 -37.72 2.19 24.51
N ASP A 51 -38.78 1.40 24.64
CA ASP A 51 -39.89 1.27 23.72
C ASP A 51 -40.45 2.64 23.30
N LEU A 52 -40.73 2.84 22.01
CA LEU A 52 -42.08 3.26 21.59
C LEU A 52 -42.35 2.91 20.12
N SER A 53 -43.54 2.37 19.93
CA SER A 53 -43.99 1.59 18.78
C SER A 53 -44.50 2.44 17.60
N THR A 54 -44.40 1.83 16.41
CA THR A 54 -45.44 1.75 15.35
C THR A 54 -45.98 3.04 14.71
N ALA A 55 -45.67 3.25 13.42
CA ALA A 55 -46.62 3.08 12.30
C ALA A 55 -46.03 3.51 10.94
N ASP A 56 -46.31 2.69 9.93
CA ASP A 56 -46.45 3.01 8.49
C ASP A 56 -45.44 3.91 7.77
N GLN A 57 -44.66 3.31 6.87
CA GLN A 57 -44.77 3.74 5.48
C GLN A 57 -44.56 2.61 4.46
N LEU A 58 -45.65 2.35 3.75
CA LEU A 58 -45.80 1.47 2.61
C LEU A 58 -45.12 2.07 1.37
N GLY A 59 -44.22 1.29 0.76
CA GLY A 59 -44.17 1.07 -0.68
C GLY A 59 -43.46 2.11 -1.56
N THR A 60 -42.28 1.76 -2.05
CA THR A 60 -42.00 1.63 -3.50
C THR A 60 -40.95 0.54 -3.71
N SER A 61 -41.40 -0.53 -4.35
CA SER A 61 -40.59 -1.64 -4.82
C SER A 61 -39.85 -1.21 -6.09
N ASP A 62 -38.59 -0.83 -5.97
CA ASP A 62 -37.70 -0.74 -7.12
C ASP A 62 -36.50 -1.66 -6.89
N ALA A 63 -36.33 -2.56 -7.84
CA ALA A 63 -35.49 -3.72 -7.79
C ALA A 63 -34.01 -3.35 -7.63
N VAL A 64 -33.43 -3.69 -6.50
CA VAL A 64 -31.99 -3.98 -6.43
C VAL A 64 -31.76 -5.35 -7.05
N SER A 65 -31.61 -5.35 -8.36
CA SER A 65 -31.10 -6.49 -9.10
C SER A 65 -29.73 -6.87 -8.55
N ASP A 66 -29.68 -8.05 -7.95
CA ASP A 66 -28.63 -9.03 -8.17
C ASP A 66 -27.19 -8.47 -8.15
N LEU A 67 -26.71 -8.14 -6.95
CA LEU A 67 -25.28 -8.26 -6.66
C LEU A 67 -24.97 -9.74 -6.45
N GLY A 68 -24.99 -10.47 -7.57
CA GLY A 68 -24.61 -11.86 -7.64
C GLY A 68 -23.16 -12.04 -7.18
N GLY A 69 -22.99 -12.92 -6.18
CA GLY A 69 -21.81 -13.76 -6.03
C GLY A 69 -20.51 -13.06 -5.64
N MET A 70 -20.42 -12.58 -4.40
CA MET A 70 -19.13 -12.44 -3.71
C MET A 70 -19.14 -13.39 -2.53
N GLY A 71 -18.51 -14.55 -2.69
CA GLY A 71 -18.55 -15.57 -1.65
C GLY A 71 -17.69 -16.78 -1.97
N ASP A 72 -16.47 -16.58 -2.46
CA ASP A 72 -15.41 -17.54 -2.15
C ASP A 72 -15.13 -17.40 -0.65
N THR A 73 -15.92 -18.12 0.14
CA THR A 73 -15.71 -18.32 1.56
C THR A 73 -14.40 -19.08 1.73
N SER A 74 -13.30 -18.34 1.86
CA SER A 74 -12.17 -18.82 2.64
C SER A 74 -12.71 -19.30 3.99
N SER A 75 -12.33 -20.52 4.36
CA SER A 75 -12.86 -21.33 5.46
C SER A 75 -13.41 -20.59 6.69
N PRO A 76 -14.51 -21.09 7.30
CA PRO A 76 -15.19 -20.47 8.45
C PRO A 76 -14.42 -20.47 9.78
N ASP A 77 -13.11 -20.74 9.79
CA ASP A 77 -12.33 -20.90 11.02
C ASP A 77 -11.66 -19.61 11.50
N GLY A 78 -12.19 -18.42 11.19
CA GLY A 78 -11.77 -17.14 11.83
C GLY A 78 -10.28 -16.79 11.77
N GLY A 79 -9.47 -17.56 11.05
CA GLY A 79 -8.05 -17.35 10.85
C GLY A 79 -7.89 -16.31 9.76
N GLY A 80 -7.12 -15.26 10.03
CA GLY A 80 -6.73 -14.29 9.02
C GLY A 80 -6.03 -14.96 7.82
N PRO A 81 -5.73 -14.20 6.75
CA PRO A 81 -5.00 -14.72 5.60
C PRO A 81 -3.69 -15.36 6.08
N ALA A 82 -3.48 -16.63 5.77
CA ALA A 82 -2.20 -17.28 6.01
C ALA A 82 -1.22 -16.69 4.99
N CYS A 83 -0.18 -16.02 5.47
CA CYS A 83 0.80 -15.37 4.59
C CYS A 83 2.10 -16.19 4.44
N TYR A 84 2.30 -17.20 5.29
CA TYR A 84 3.49 -18.06 5.29
C TYR A 84 3.14 -19.52 5.56
N GLY A 85 3.88 -20.42 4.91
CA GLY A 85 3.58 -21.86 4.86
C GLY A 85 3.64 -22.43 3.44
N PRO A 86 3.67 -23.76 3.30
CA PRO A 86 3.72 -24.42 1.99
C PRO A 86 2.43 -24.23 1.17
N ASP A 87 1.31 -24.01 1.85
CA ASP A 87 -0.03 -23.88 1.26
C ASP A 87 -0.61 -22.46 1.39
N SER A 88 0.17 -21.52 1.92
CA SER A 88 -0.24 -20.13 2.07
C SER A 88 0.17 -19.32 0.84
N GLU A 89 -0.80 -18.79 0.12
CA GLU A 89 -0.55 -17.83 -0.94
C GLU A 89 -0.86 -16.42 -0.42
N TYR A 90 0.13 -15.53 -0.51
CA TYR A 90 -0.11 -14.13 -0.20
C TYR A 90 -1.21 -13.59 -1.13
N PRO A 91 -2.18 -12.81 -0.62
CA PRO A 91 -3.28 -12.32 -1.45
C PRO A 91 -2.77 -11.64 -2.72
N THR A 92 -3.43 -11.91 -3.84
CA THR A 92 -3.10 -11.23 -5.10
C THR A 92 -3.74 -9.85 -5.15
N PHE A 93 -3.04 -8.89 -5.74
CA PHE A 93 -3.50 -7.51 -5.92
C PHE A 93 -3.67 -7.21 -7.41
N ASP A 94 -4.60 -6.31 -7.73
CA ASP A 94 -4.66 -5.75 -9.07
C ASP A 94 -3.40 -4.94 -9.34
N ARG A 95 -2.75 -5.26 -10.45
CA ARG A 95 -1.51 -4.62 -10.93
C ARG A 95 -1.73 -3.92 -12.26
N GLN A 96 -2.93 -3.97 -12.83
CA GLN A 96 -3.19 -3.36 -14.11
C GLN A 96 -3.09 -1.83 -14.02
N CYS A 97 -2.56 -1.18 -15.05
CA CYS A 97 -2.41 0.27 -15.06
C CYS A 97 -2.61 0.85 -16.47
N GLY A 98 -3.12 2.07 -16.52
CA GLY A 98 -3.11 2.91 -17.72
C GLY A 98 -1.91 3.87 -17.78
N SER A 99 -1.32 4.21 -16.64
CA SER A 99 -0.19 5.14 -16.51
C SER A 99 0.59 4.93 -15.21
N ASP A 100 1.81 5.47 -15.12
CA ASP A 100 2.68 5.35 -13.92
C ASP A 100 2.02 5.93 -12.66
N ALA A 101 1.16 6.95 -12.82
CA ALA A 101 0.45 7.59 -11.71
C ALA A 101 -0.60 6.70 -11.04
N GLU A 102 -0.99 5.60 -11.69
CA GLU A 102 -1.92 4.59 -11.15
C GLU A 102 -1.20 3.46 -10.42
N CYS A 103 0.13 3.53 -10.33
CA CYS A 103 0.94 2.52 -9.66
C CYS A 103 1.42 3.01 -8.28
N ALA A 104 1.51 2.08 -7.34
CA ALA A 104 2.07 2.27 -6.02
C ALA A 104 3.02 1.11 -5.69
N ILE A 105 3.99 1.37 -4.81
CA ILE A 105 4.91 0.36 -4.29
C ILE A 105 4.30 -0.27 -3.04
N GLY A 106 4.17 -1.59 -3.04
CA GLY A 106 3.92 -2.40 -1.84
C GLY A 106 5.22 -3.12 -1.44
N LEU A 107 5.57 -3.07 -0.15
CA LEU A 107 6.70 -3.81 0.40
C LEU A 107 6.18 -4.99 1.21
N HIS A 108 6.41 -6.21 0.72
CA HIS A 108 5.99 -7.43 1.38
C HIS A 108 7.18 -8.15 2.00
N ALA A 109 7.13 -8.47 3.28
CA ALA A 109 8.17 -9.28 3.91
C ALA A 109 8.02 -10.75 3.46
N THR A 110 9.02 -11.32 2.78
CA THR A 110 8.95 -12.71 2.32
C THR A 110 9.64 -13.69 3.26
N SER A 111 10.48 -13.19 4.17
CA SER A 111 11.24 -14.00 5.12
C SER A 111 11.39 -13.31 6.47
N CYS A 112 11.45 -14.11 7.53
CA CYS A 112 11.72 -13.62 8.88
C CYS A 112 13.10 -12.98 9.06
N CYS A 113 14.05 -13.26 8.16
CA CYS A 113 15.37 -12.63 8.15
C CYS A 113 15.36 -11.21 7.52
N GLY A 114 14.18 -10.67 7.20
CA GLY A 114 14.04 -9.32 6.65
C GLY A 114 14.21 -9.25 5.13
N SER A 115 14.12 -10.38 4.41
CA SER A 115 13.97 -10.35 2.96
C SER A 115 12.64 -9.68 2.63
N MET A 116 12.68 -8.73 1.70
CA MET A 116 11.50 -8.01 1.26
C MET A 116 11.33 -8.16 -0.25
N TYR A 117 10.08 -8.10 -0.69
CA TYR A 117 9.70 -8.03 -2.08
C TYR A 117 8.96 -6.72 -2.33
N ALA A 118 9.54 -5.85 -3.16
CA ALA A 118 8.89 -4.63 -3.62
C ALA A 118 8.06 -4.97 -4.86
N MET A 119 6.73 -4.95 -4.72
CA MET A 119 5.81 -5.18 -5.82
C MET A 119 5.10 -3.90 -6.26
N GLY A 120 4.89 -3.78 -7.56
CA GLY A 120 4.06 -2.75 -8.17
C GLY A 120 2.60 -3.18 -8.13
N ILE A 121 1.77 -2.40 -7.45
CA ILE A 121 0.32 -2.61 -7.34
C ILE A 121 -0.42 -1.38 -7.84
N ARG A 122 -1.69 -1.53 -8.23
CA ARG A 122 -2.55 -0.39 -8.55
C ARG A 122 -2.78 0.44 -7.30
N THR A 123 -2.80 1.77 -7.41
CA THR A 123 -2.99 2.68 -6.27
C THR A 123 -4.28 2.40 -5.49
N SER A 124 -5.36 1.96 -6.17
CA SER A 124 -6.62 1.56 -5.52
C SER A 124 -6.46 0.36 -4.57
N GLU A 125 -5.46 -0.48 -4.78
CA GLU A 125 -5.16 -1.65 -3.94
C GLU A 125 -4.29 -1.32 -2.72
N LYS A 126 -3.68 -0.13 -2.69
CA LYS A 126 -2.72 0.24 -1.64
C LYS A 126 -3.32 0.16 -0.24
N GLY A 127 -4.58 0.58 -0.07
CA GLY A 127 -5.26 0.50 1.22
C GLY A 127 -5.50 -0.94 1.68
N ARG A 128 -5.79 -1.87 0.75
CA ARG A 128 -5.95 -3.30 1.07
C ARG A 128 -4.60 -3.93 1.42
N PHE A 129 -3.55 -3.59 0.67
CA PHE A 129 -2.19 -4.04 0.95
C PHE A 129 -1.74 -3.61 2.36
N ASP A 130 -1.90 -2.34 2.70
CA ASP A 130 -1.47 -1.77 3.99
C ASP A 130 -2.22 -2.38 5.18
N ALA A 131 -3.47 -2.83 4.98
CA ALA A 131 -4.23 -3.52 6.00
C ALA A 131 -3.77 -4.98 6.21
N LEU A 132 -3.27 -5.64 5.15
CA LEU A 132 -2.88 -7.04 5.16
C LEU A 132 -1.43 -7.25 5.64
N GLU A 133 -0.52 -6.35 5.25
CA GLU A 133 0.90 -6.50 5.57
C GLU A 133 1.20 -6.64 7.07
N PRO A 134 0.64 -5.87 8.01
CA PRO A 134 0.90 -6.09 9.44
C PRO A 134 0.35 -7.43 9.95
N ILE A 135 -0.74 -7.94 9.36
CA ILE A 135 -1.30 -9.26 9.70
C ILE A 135 -0.34 -10.36 9.26
N CYS A 136 0.25 -10.21 8.08
CA CYS A 136 1.27 -11.10 7.58
C CYS A 136 2.55 -11.00 8.42
N GLN A 137 3.07 -9.80 8.65
CA GLN A 137 4.28 -9.60 9.42
C GLN A 137 4.20 -10.20 10.84
N ALA A 138 3.02 -10.19 11.47
CA ALA A 138 2.80 -10.83 12.77
C ALA A 138 2.90 -12.36 12.75
N GLN A 139 2.76 -12.99 11.59
CA GLN A 139 2.90 -14.44 11.40
C GLN A 139 4.36 -14.86 11.17
N LEU A 140 5.26 -13.93 10.85
CA LEU A 140 6.69 -14.22 10.73
C LEU A 140 7.29 -14.50 12.10
N PRO A 141 8.00 -15.63 12.30
CA PRO A 141 8.74 -15.85 13.53
C PRO A 141 9.85 -14.80 13.66
N LEU A 142 10.21 -14.42 14.89
CA LEU A 142 11.37 -13.57 15.13
C LEU A 142 12.64 -14.37 14.84
N CYS A 143 13.33 -14.02 13.74
CA CYS A 143 14.59 -14.65 13.37
C CYS A 143 15.77 -13.71 13.65
N GLY A 144 16.83 -14.23 14.28
CA GLY A 144 18.04 -13.48 14.63
C GLY A 144 19.05 -13.33 13.49
N CYS A 145 18.59 -13.21 12.24
CA CYS A 145 19.44 -13.11 11.06
C CYS A 145 19.87 -11.66 10.78
N PHE A 146 20.83 -11.49 9.88
CA PHE A 146 21.11 -10.20 9.27
C PHE A 146 20.03 -9.85 8.23
N SER A 147 19.80 -8.57 7.98
CA SER A 147 18.84 -8.11 6.97
C SER A 147 19.24 -8.59 5.58
N GLU A 148 18.31 -9.26 4.91
CA GLU A 148 18.48 -9.81 3.56
C GLU A 148 18.16 -8.78 2.45
N SER A 149 18.27 -9.22 1.20
CA SER A 149 18.02 -8.41 0.01
C SER A 149 16.54 -8.05 -0.18
N LEU A 150 16.33 -6.92 -0.87
CA LEU A 150 15.09 -6.48 -1.47
C LEU A 150 15.02 -6.96 -2.92
N GLU A 151 14.03 -7.79 -3.24
CA GLU A 151 13.73 -8.24 -4.61
C GLU A 151 12.64 -7.36 -5.24
N LEU A 152 12.74 -7.11 -6.55
CA LEU A 152 11.81 -6.27 -7.32
C LEU A 152 11.11 -7.10 -8.42
N ASP A 153 10.09 -6.53 -9.05
CA ASP A 153 9.30 -7.19 -10.10
C ASP A 153 10.08 -7.54 -11.37
N ASP A 154 11.14 -6.78 -11.67
CA ASP A 154 12.03 -7.05 -12.80
C ASP A 154 13.05 -8.16 -12.52
N GLY A 155 12.99 -8.77 -11.33
CA GLY A 155 13.91 -9.81 -10.86
C GLY A 155 15.25 -9.27 -10.38
N THR A 156 15.41 -7.93 -10.29
CA THR A 156 16.60 -7.35 -9.67
C THR A 156 16.52 -7.46 -8.15
N THR A 157 17.69 -7.60 -7.53
CA THR A 157 17.83 -7.69 -6.07
C THR A 157 18.84 -6.67 -5.59
N THR A 158 18.56 -5.98 -4.49
CA THR A 158 19.51 -5.04 -3.86
C THR A 158 19.56 -5.23 -2.35
N ILE A 159 20.72 -5.01 -1.74
CA ILE A 159 20.87 -4.99 -0.27
C ILE A 159 20.66 -3.56 0.26
N ASP A 160 20.85 -2.56 -0.60
CA ASP A 160 20.67 -1.17 -0.25
C ASP A 160 19.20 -0.76 -0.42
N GLN A 161 18.46 -0.84 0.68
CA GLN A 161 17.10 -0.29 0.79
C GLN A 161 17.10 1.25 0.69
N SER A 162 18.28 1.88 0.72
CA SER A 162 18.45 3.32 0.51
C SER A 162 18.31 3.73 -0.96
N ASN A 163 18.42 2.78 -1.90
CA ASN A 163 18.14 3.04 -3.30
C ASN A 163 16.64 3.34 -3.45
N ALA A 164 16.33 4.43 -4.14
CA ALA A 164 14.95 4.80 -4.43
C ALA A 164 14.36 3.79 -5.44
N VAL A 165 13.73 2.73 -4.93
CA VAL A 165 12.87 1.85 -5.72
C VAL A 165 11.83 2.72 -6.42
N GLN A 166 11.67 2.54 -7.72
CA GLN A 166 10.66 3.22 -8.52
C GLN A 166 9.62 2.22 -9.02
N VAL A 167 8.46 2.73 -9.41
CA VAL A 167 7.39 1.96 -10.03
C VAL A 167 6.99 2.65 -11.32
N GLU A 168 6.76 1.87 -12.36
CA GLU A 168 6.23 2.34 -13.63
C GLU A 168 5.14 1.39 -14.16
N CYS A 169 4.33 1.90 -15.08
CA CYS A 169 3.35 1.13 -15.81
C CYS A 169 3.98 0.56 -17.09
N ARG A 170 4.48 -0.68 -17.01
CA ARG A 170 5.11 -1.37 -18.14
C ARG A 170 4.19 -2.44 -18.68
N ASN A 171 3.84 -2.37 -19.97
CA ASN A 171 2.93 -3.34 -20.62
C ASN A 171 1.58 -3.49 -19.90
N GLN A 172 0.99 -2.38 -19.44
CA GLN A 172 -0.26 -2.33 -18.67
C GLN A 172 -0.17 -3.05 -17.30
N LEU A 173 1.03 -3.25 -16.76
CA LEU A 173 1.28 -3.83 -15.44
C LEU A 173 2.24 -2.95 -14.62
N CYS A 174 1.83 -2.63 -13.40
CA CYS A 174 2.67 -1.95 -12.41
C CYS A 174 3.86 -2.84 -12.06
N THR A 175 5.06 -2.34 -12.35
CA THR A 175 6.32 -3.07 -12.20
C THR A 175 7.31 -2.19 -11.42
N THR A 176 7.93 -2.72 -10.38
CA THR A 176 9.04 -2.06 -9.68
C THR A 176 10.38 -2.34 -10.34
N PHE A 177 11.27 -1.35 -10.29
CA PHE A 177 12.63 -1.45 -10.83
C PHE A 177 13.61 -0.54 -10.05
N LEU A 178 14.90 -0.76 -10.28
CA LEU A 178 15.97 0.13 -9.85
C LEU A 178 16.35 1.07 -11.00
N PRO A 179 16.38 2.40 -10.78
CA PRO A 179 16.69 3.38 -11.83
C PRO A 179 18.16 3.40 -12.26
#